data_AF-A0A420PDF2-F1
#
_entry.id   AF-A0A420PDF2-F1
#
_cell.length_a   1.000
_cell.length_b   1.000
_cell.length_c   1.000
_cell.angle_alpha   90.00
_cell.angle_beta   90.00
_cell.angle_gamma   90.00
#
_symmetry.space_group_name_H-M   'P 1'
#
loop_
_entity.id
_entity.type
_entity.pdbx_description
1 polymer ?
#
loop_
_entity_poly.entity_id
_entity_poly.type
_entity_poly.pdbx_seq_one_letter_code
_entity_poly.pdbx_strand_id
1 'polypeptide(L)'
;MLFYLATIIIHDFFRTSDDTKTVANPDFSISSTSSYLDLSPLYGNNVQEQEAVRNMKGGMLKPDNFSEHRLLGFPPGFCGLLITFNRFHNYVAGELERINGSGRFGPNPRLSREAAERKIDKDLFNTARLYCHMRPLRQYHVSEYTRTILNLNYTPDSGWVLDPRESFSQAFDKVDFSVSTGNQVSVEFNLIYRGHSNVSAKDEKWSQDLF
;
A
#
# COMPACT_ATOMS: atom_id res chain seq x y z
N MET A 1 -0.77 -14.45 -8.95
CA MET A 1 -1.38 -13.12 -8.76
C MET A 1 -1.94 -12.92 -7.36
N LEU A 2 -2.88 -13.75 -6.86
CA LEU A 2 -3.41 -13.62 -5.49
C LEU A 2 -2.32 -13.52 -4.42
N PHE A 3 -1.39 -14.49 -4.40
CA PHE A 3 -0.29 -14.51 -3.44
C PHE A 3 0.74 -13.38 -3.66
N TYR A 4 0.84 -12.84 -4.87
CA TYR A 4 1.67 -11.65 -5.12
C TYR A 4 1.08 -10.40 -4.46
N LEU A 5 -0.24 -10.24 -4.54
CA LEU A 5 -0.95 -9.19 -3.82
C LEU A 5 -0.88 -9.40 -2.30
N ALA A 6 -1.01 -10.65 -1.83
CA ALA A 6 -0.86 -10.98 -0.41
C ALA A 6 0.47 -10.48 0.17
N THR A 7 1.57 -10.73 -0.52
CA THR A 7 2.90 -10.27 -0.08
C THR A 7 3.02 -8.75 -0.09
N ILE A 8 2.44 -8.05 -1.07
CA ILE A 8 2.42 -6.57 -1.03
C ILE A 8 1.67 -6.06 0.20
N ILE A 9 0.51 -6.66 0.53
CA ILE A 9 -0.26 -6.32 1.74
C ILE A 9 0.55 -6.61 3.00
N ILE A 10 1.26 -7.75 3.07
CA ILE A 10 2.15 -8.10 4.18
C ILE A 10 3.25 -7.05 4.34
N HIS A 11 3.89 -6.63 3.25
CA HIS A 11 4.94 -5.61 3.28
C HIS A 11 4.42 -4.21 3.63
N ASP A 12 3.12 -3.97 3.52
CA ASP A 12 2.46 -2.74 3.97
C ASP A 12 2.21 -2.75 5.49
N PHE A 13 1.89 -3.92 6.06
CA PHE A 13 1.57 -4.05 7.49
C PHE A 13 2.75 -4.40 8.38
N PHE A 14 3.74 -5.13 7.85
CA PHE A 14 4.77 -5.77 8.65
C PHE A 14 6.18 -5.35 8.22
N ARG A 15 6.86 -4.62 9.10
CA ARG A 15 8.28 -4.30 8.99
C ARG A 15 8.89 -4.26 10.38
N THR A 16 9.39 -5.39 10.86
CA THR A 16 10.12 -5.47 12.13
C THR A 16 11.38 -4.61 12.03
N SER A 17 11.64 -3.75 13.02
CA SER A 17 12.86 -2.91 13.05
C SER A 17 14.11 -3.78 13.12
N ASP A 18 15.04 -3.52 12.18
CA ASP A 18 16.42 -4.04 12.01
C ASP A 18 16.82 -4.12 10.51
N ASP A 19 15.95 -3.69 9.60
CA ASP A 19 16.17 -3.78 8.16
C ASP A 19 17.49 -3.18 7.65
N THR A 20 17.98 -2.10 8.26
CA THR A 20 19.24 -1.45 7.87
C THR A 20 20.49 -2.10 8.47
N LYS A 21 20.34 -3.02 9.45
CA LYS A 21 21.45 -3.64 10.22
C LYS A 21 22.47 -2.63 10.77
N THR A 22 22.06 -1.37 10.95
CA THR A 22 22.93 -0.28 11.44
C THR A 22 23.00 -0.24 12.96
N VAL A 23 22.05 -0.89 13.65
CA VAL A 23 21.96 -0.93 15.11
C VAL A 23 22.48 -2.29 15.57
N ALA A 24 23.48 -2.29 16.45
CA ALA A 24 24.13 -3.53 16.91
C ALA A 24 23.20 -4.47 17.71
N ASN A 25 22.19 -3.90 18.40
CA ASN A 25 21.15 -4.63 19.13
C ASN A 25 19.79 -4.02 18.79
N PRO A 26 19.16 -4.42 17.67
CA PRO A 26 17.85 -3.93 17.27
C PRO A 26 16.76 -4.46 18.22
N ASP A 27 15.79 -3.62 18.53
CA ASP A 27 14.58 -4.04 19.24
C ASP A 27 13.58 -4.61 18.24
N PHE A 28 13.34 -5.93 18.26
CA PHE A 28 12.41 -6.60 17.34
C PHE A 28 10.94 -6.46 17.75
N SER A 29 10.63 -5.78 18.87
CA SER A 29 9.25 -5.49 19.26
C SER A 29 8.67 -4.27 18.53
N ILE A 30 9.51 -3.49 17.86
CA ILE A 30 9.10 -2.26 17.17
C ILE A 30 8.79 -2.54 15.69
N SER A 31 7.72 -1.91 15.20
CA SER A 31 7.37 -1.89 13.79
C SER A 31 7.86 -0.59 13.15
N SER A 32 8.60 -0.69 12.05
CA SER A 32 9.10 0.44 11.23
C SER A 32 8.16 0.78 10.07
N THR A 33 6.89 0.38 10.16
CA THR A 33 5.85 0.75 9.20
C THR A 33 4.67 1.41 9.90
N SER A 34 3.81 2.07 9.12
CA SER A 34 2.63 2.78 9.60
C SER A 34 1.60 1.85 10.25
N SER A 35 1.67 0.54 9.99
CA SER A 35 0.64 -0.45 10.34
C SER A 35 -0.72 -0.16 9.70
N TYR A 36 -0.81 0.83 8.82
CA TYR A 36 -1.99 1.09 8.02
C TYR A 36 -1.81 0.47 6.65
N LEU A 37 -2.94 0.22 6.02
CA LEU A 37 -2.97 -0.07 4.61
C LEU A 37 -2.77 1.28 3.93
N ASP A 38 -1.57 1.65 3.51
CA ASP A 38 -1.29 2.95 2.88
C ASP A 38 -0.39 2.86 1.64
N LEU A 39 -0.18 1.62 1.19
CA LEU A 39 0.66 1.22 0.06
C LEU A 39 2.09 1.75 0.22
N SER A 40 2.62 1.69 1.44
CA SER A 40 4.00 2.01 1.77
C SER A 40 5.04 1.26 0.92
N PRO A 41 4.79 0.05 0.36
CA PRO A 41 5.77 -0.55 -0.55
C PRO A 41 6.02 0.27 -1.82
N LEU A 42 5.01 1.03 -2.27
CA LEU A 42 5.13 1.95 -3.39
C LEU A 42 5.64 3.32 -2.96
N TYR A 43 5.04 3.88 -1.89
CA TYR A 43 5.22 5.29 -1.52
C TYR A 43 6.30 5.57 -0.47
N GLY A 44 6.79 4.55 0.24
CA GLY A 44 7.70 4.69 1.37
C GLY A 44 6.99 4.89 2.71
N ASN A 45 7.74 4.62 3.79
CA ASN A 45 7.28 4.71 5.18
C ASN A 45 7.67 6.03 5.85
N ASN A 46 8.60 6.80 5.27
CA ASN A 46 9.04 8.10 5.77
C ASN A 46 9.14 9.13 4.64
N VAL A 47 9.34 10.40 5.00
CA VAL A 47 9.39 11.52 4.04
C VAL A 47 10.53 11.35 3.05
N GLN A 48 11.68 10.85 3.51
CA GLN A 48 12.87 10.66 2.70
C GLN A 48 12.66 9.57 1.62
N GLU A 49 12.11 8.42 2.02
CA GLU A 49 11.72 7.33 1.12
C GLU A 49 10.67 7.82 0.10
N GLN A 50 9.68 8.61 0.55
CA GLN A 50 8.66 9.16 -0.32
C GLN A 50 9.20 10.17 -1.34
N GLU A 51 10.09 11.05 -0.93
CA GLU A 51 10.76 11.99 -1.84
C GLU A 51 11.66 11.27 -2.84
N ALA A 52 12.29 10.16 -2.44
CA ALA A 52 13.14 9.37 -3.32
C ALA A 52 12.39 8.76 -4.51
N VAL A 53 11.12 8.37 -4.32
CA VAL A 53 10.28 7.79 -5.41
C VAL A 53 9.53 8.84 -6.23
N ARG A 54 9.41 10.09 -5.75
CA ARG A 54 8.66 11.15 -6.43
C ARG A 54 9.46 11.80 -7.57
N ASN A 55 8.75 12.22 -8.61
CA ASN A 55 9.30 13.04 -9.70
C ASN A 55 9.32 14.54 -9.33
N MET A 56 8.67 14.92 -8.22
CA MET A 56 8.54 16.30 -7.73
C MET A 56 7.89 17.26 -8.76
N LYS A 57 7.14 16.70 -9.70
CA LYS A 57 6.41 17.43 -10.75
C LYS A 57 5.07 16.74 -11.02
N GLY A 58 4.00 17.53 -11.06
CA GLY A 58 2.66 17.07 -11.41
C GLY A 58 2.07 16.04 -10.43
N GLY A 59 2.61 15.94 -9.23
CA GLY A 59 2.25 14.92 -8.26
C GLY A 59 2.65 13.50 -8.66
N MET A 60 3.54 13.34 -9.63
CA MET A 60 3.89 12.03 -10.21
C MET A 60 5.01 11.33 -9.44
N LEU A 61 5.01 10.00 -9.54
CA LEU A 61 6.13 9.14 -9.19
C LEU A 61 7.10 9.01 -10.37
N LYS A 62 8.37 8.70 -10.06
CA LYS A 62 9.35 8.29 -11.07
C LYS A 62 8.82 7.03 -11.79
N PRO A 63 8.92 6.95 -13.14
CA PRO A 63 8.42 5.81 -13.89
C PRO A 63 9.01 4.49 -13.40
N ASP A 64 8.15 3.47 -13.25
CA ASP A 64 8.51 2.09 -12.92
C ASP A 64 9.39 1.96 -11.65
N ASN A 65 9.15 2.84 -10.66
CA ASN A 65 9.89 2.88 -9.40
C ASN A 65 9.00 2.60 -8.18
N PHE A 66 9.57 2.04 -7.11
CA PHE A 66 8.90 1.76 -5.84
C PHE A 66 9.90 1.86 -4.67
N SER A 67 9.39 1.99 -3.45
CA SER A 67 10.24 2.27 -2.28
C SER A 67 10.77 1.02 -1.57
N GLU A 68 10.03 -0.09 -1.62
CA GLU A 68 10.36 -1.30 -0.85
C GLU A 68 11.48 -2.11 -1.49
N HIS A 69 12.69 -1.95 -0.97
CA HIS A 69 13.88 -2.66 -1.46
C HIS A 69 13.89 -4.16 -1.14
N ARG A 70 13.19 -4.62 -0.08
CA ARG A 70 13.17 -6.05 0.30
C ARG A 70 12.55 -6.92 -0.78
N LEU A 71 11.66 -6.35 -1.61
CA LEU A 71 11.00 -7.05 -2.71
C LEU A 71 11.91 -7.32 -3.90
N LEU A 72 13.11 -6.73 -3.96
CA LEU A 72 14.08 -6.99 -5.03
C LEU A 72 14.63 -8.43 -4.99
N GLY A 73 14.62 -9.08 -3.82
CA GLY A 73 14.99 -10.49 -3.67
C GLY A 73 13.82 -11.46 -3.92
N PHE A 74 12.63 -10.96 -4.26
CA PHE A 74 11.45 -11.77 -4.50
C PHE A 74 11.23 -12.00 -6.01
N PRO A 75 10.49 -13.05 -6.39
CA PRO A 75 10.11 -13.30 -7.78
C PRO A 75 9.60 -12.06 -8.54
N PRO A 76 9.83 -11.96 -9.85
CA PRO A 76 9.53 -10.74 -10.62
C PRO A 76 8.04 -10.34 -10.62
N GLY A 77 7.14 -11.28 -10.31
CA GLY A 77 5.70 -11.02 -10.22
C GLY A 77 5.31 -9.98 -9.16
N PHE A 78 6.06 -9.90 -8.06
CA PHE A 78 5.82 -8.92 -7.00
C PHE A 78 6.13 -7.49 -7.49
N CYS A 79 7.32 -7.30 -8.05
CA CYS A 79 7.77 -6.03 -8.63
C CYS A 79 6.87 -5.57 -9.79
N GLY A 80 6.44 -6.50 -10.66
CA GLY A 80 5.54 -6.18 -11.77
C GLY A 80 4.18 -5.60 -11.32
N LEU A 81 3.64 -6.09 -10.20
CA LEU A 81 2.39 -5.57 -9.64
C LEU A 81 2.59 -4.16 -9.04
N LEU A 82 3.72 -3.91 -8.36
CA LEU A 82 4.06 -2.57 -7.88
C LEU A 82 4.24 -1.55 -9.01
N ILE A 83 4.90 -1.96 -10.09
CA ILE A 83 5.04 -1.13 -11.30
C ILE A 83 3.67 -0.78 -11.89
N THR A 84 2.72 -1.73 -11.87
CA THR A 84 1.35 -1.46 -12.31
C THR A 84 0.68 -0.40 -11.44
N PHE A 85 0.85 -0.45 -10.11
CA PHE A 85 0.34 0.59 -9.21
C PHE A 85 1.04 1.94 -9.41
N ASN A 86 2.35 1.96 -9.69
CA ASN A 86 3.08 3.19 -10.04
C ASN A 86 2.47 3.86 -11.27
N ARG A 87 2.27 3.10 -12.35
CA ARG A 87 1.67 3.62 -13.60
C ARG A 87 0.24 4.10 -13.37
N PHE A 88 -0.54 3.38 -12.57
CA PHE A 88 -1.88 3.79 -12.19
C PHE A 88 -1.88 5.11 -11.40
N HIS A 89 -0.96 5.29 -10.46
CA HIS A 89 -0.79 6.54 -9.73
C HIS A 89 -0.53 7.72 -10.67
N ASN A 90 0.42 7.57 -11.61
CA ASN A 90 0.76 8.62 -12.56
C ASN A 90 -0.40 8.95 -13.51
N TYR A 91 -1.18 7.95 -13.93
CA TYR A 91 -2.41 8.16 -14.69
C TYR A 91 -3.44 8.98 -13.89
N VAL A 92 -3.68 8.61 -12.63
CA VAL A 92 -4.62 9.33 -11.75
C VAL A 92 -4.16 10.76 -11.49
N ALA A 93 -2.88 10.98 -11.22
CA ALA A 93 -2.33 12.32 -11.01
C ALA A 93 -2.55 13.22 -12.23
N GLY A 94 -2.30 12.70 -13.43
CA GLY A 94 -2.55 13.41 -14.70
C GLY A 94 -4.04 13.72 -14.92
N GLU A 95 -4.94 12.78 -14.61
CA GLU A 95 -6.38 13.01 -14.74
C GLU A 95 -6.91 14.02 -13.71
N LEU A 96 -6.38 14.02 -12.49
CA LEU A 96 -6.73 15.01 -11.46
C LEU A 96 -6.31 16.43 -11.89
N GLU A 97 -5.11 16.57 -12.45
CA GLU A 97 -4.63 17.82 -13.02
C GLU A 97 -5.45 18.26 -14.25
N ARG A 98 -5.83 17.32 -15.13
CA ARG A 98 -6.62 17.60 -16.34
C ARG A 98 -8.04 18.08 -16.01
N ILE A 99 -8.72 17.44 -15.05
CA ILE A 99 -10.10 17.78 -14.69
C ILE A 99 -10.13 19.08 -13.88
N ASN A 100 -9.26 19.20 -12.86
CA ASN A 100 -9.11 20.37 -11.97
C ASN A 100 -10.43 21.09 -11.63
N GLY A 101 -11.50 20.34 -11.33
CA GLY A 101 -12.86 20.87 -11.29
C GLY A 101 -13.10 21.96 -10.24
N SER A 102 -12.28 22.01 -9.19
CA SER A 102 -12.35 23.04 -8.14
C SER A 102 -11.32 24.16 -8.30
N GLY A 103 -10.50 24.14 -9.37
CA GLY A 103 -9.38 25.07 -9.55
C GLY A 103 -8.27 24.92 -8.50
N ARG A 104 -8.33 23.89 -7.64
CA ARG A 104 -7.40 23.67 -6.53
C ARG A 104 -5.95 23.50 -6.99
N PHE A 105 -5.75 22.98 -8.20
CA PHE A 105 -4.41 22.73 -8.77
C PHE A 105 -3.93 23.88 -9.68
N GLY A 106 -4.56 25.06 -9.57
CA GLY A 106 -4.18 26.26 -10.32
C GLY A 106 -3.06 27.09 -9.66
N PRO A 107 -2.42 28.00 -10.42
CA PRO A 107 -1.40 28.91 -9.90
C PRO A 107 -1.99 29.83 -8.83
N ASN A 108 -1.32 29.89 -7.67
CA ASN A 108 -1.74 30.76 -6.58
C ASN A 108 -1.01 32.12 -6.70
N PRO A 109 -1.73 33.24 -6.92
CA PRO A 109 -1.12 34.57 -7.10
C PRO A 109 -0.42 35.11 -5.84
N ARG A 110 -0.58 34.45 -4.68
CA ARG A 110 0.05 34.84 -3.41
C ARG A 110 1.42 34.19 -3.17
N LEU A 111 1.83 33.24 -4.01
CA LEU A 111 3.08 32.49 -3.84
C LEU A 111 4.06 32.82 -4.97
N SER A 112 5.37 32.67 -4.71
CA SER A 112 6.36 32.63 -5.80
C SER A 112 6.04 31.46 -6.72
N ARG A 113 6.48 31.55 -7.98
CA ARG A 113 6.27 30.50 -8.97
C ARG A 113 6.75 29.14 -8.46
N GLU A 114 7.96 29.05 -7.90
CA GLU A 114 8.46 27.76 -7.40
C GLU A 114 7.69 27.26 -6.17
N ALA A 115 7.25 28.16 -5.29
CA ALA A 115 6.47 27.79 -4.12
C ALA A 115 5.06 27.31 -4.50
N ALA A 116 4.45 27.92 -5.52
CA ALA A 116 3.18 27.48 -6.08
C ALA A 116 3.28 26.10 -6.73
N GLU A 117 4.31 25.89 -7.58
CA GLU A 117 4.55 24.60 -8.24
C GLU A 117 4.79 23.47 -7.23
N ARG A 118 5.60 23.71 -6.18
CA ARG A 118 5.82 22.72 -5.10
C ARG A 118 4.54 22.38 -4.33
N LYS A 119 3.69 23.39 -4.07
CA LYS A 119 2.42 23.17 -3.38
C LYS A 119 1.46 22.34 -4.25
N ILE A 120 1.35 22.68 -5.53
CA ILE A 120 0.51 21.95 -6.48
C ILE A 120 0.98 20.50 -6.60
N ASP A 121 2.29 20.26 -6.74
CA ASP A 121 2.86 18.92 -6.79
C ASP A 121 2.53 18.10 -5.53
N LYS A 122 2.74 18.68 -4.34
CA LYS A 122 2.42 18.02 -3.07
C LYS A 122 0.93 17.74 -2.92
N ASP A 123 0.07 18.68 -3.30
CA ASP A 123 -1.38 18.54 -3.20
C ASP A 123 -1.92 17.51 -4.21
N LEU A 124 -1.40 17.48 -5.44
CA LEU A 124 -1.70 16.46 -6.45
C LEU A 124 -1.24 15.08 -5.98
N PHE A 125 0.02 14.95 -5.54
CA PHE A 125 0.56 13.69 -5.04
C PHE A 125 -0.28 13.10 -3.91
N ASN A 126 -0.61 13.90 -2.89
CA ASN A 126 -1.40 13.42 -1.76
C ASN A 126 -2.83 13.05 -2.17
N THR A 127 -3.43 13.80 -3.10
CA THR A 127 -4.78 13.49 -3.61
C THR A 127 -4.77 12.23 -4.46
N ALA A 128 -3.77 12.06 -5.34
CA ALA A 128 -3.59 10.88 -6.16
C ALA A 128 -3.30 9.64 -5.30
N ARG A 129 -2.42 9.77 -4.28
CA ARG A 129 -2.16 8.73 -3.28
C ARG A 129 -3.44 8.33 -2.57
N LEU A 130 -4.23 9.30 -2.10
CA LEU A 130 -5.50 9.05 -1.44
C LEU A 130 -6.48 8.31 -2.36
N TYR A 131 -6.59 8.70 -3.62
CA TYR A 131 -7.48 8.04 -4.58
C TYR A 131 -7.02 6.61 -4.91
N CYS A 132 -5.72 6.42 -5.16
CA CYS A 132 -5.11 5.13 -5.43
C CYS A 132 -5.14 4.19 -4.22
N HIS A 133 -5.21 4.74 -3.02
CA HIS A 133 -5.43 3.98 -1.80
C HIS A 133 -6.93 3.69 -1.58
N MET A 134 -7.79 4.71 -1.67
CA MET A 134 -9.20 4.59 -1.30
C MET A 134 -10.04 3.75 -2.26
N ARG A 135 -9.73 3.74 -3.56
CA ARG A 135 -10.59 3.11 -4.57
C ARG A 135 -10.17 1.67 -4.93
N PRO A 136 -8.93 1.40 -5.39
CA PRO A 136 -8.48 0.04 -5.71
C PRO A 136 -8.32 -0.83 -4.46
N LEU A 137 -7.74 -0.25 -3.41
CA LEU A 137 -7.32 -0.98 -2.23
C LEU A 137 -8.51 -1.35 -1.32
N ARG A 138 -9.50 -0.46 -1.17
CA ARG A 138 -10.72 -0.74 -0.41
C ARG A 138 -11.78 -1.53 -1.18
N GLN A 139 -12.06 -1.17 -2.43
CA GLN A 139 -13.21 -1.74 -3.16
C GLN A 139 -12.89 -3.01 -3.94
N TYR A 140 -11.63 -3.20 -4.37
CA TYR A 140 -11.23 -4.34 -5.18
C TYR A 140 -10.28 -5.26 -4.41
N HIS A 141 -9.24 -4.74 -3.74
CA HIS A 141 -8.36 -5.61 -2.98
C HIS A 141 -9.08 -6.21 -1.76
N VAL A 142 -9.58 -5.42 -0.81
CA VAL A 142 -10.17 -6.01 0.42
C VAL A 142 -11.34 -6.96 0.12
N SER A 143 -12.27 -6.60 -0.75
CA SER A 143 -13.43 -7.44 -1.09
C SER A 143 -13.05 -8.70 -1.89
N GLU A 144 -12.37 -8.56 -3.04
CA GLU A 144 -12.09 -9.69 -3.93
C GLU A 144 -10.97 -10.57 -3.38
N TYR A 145 -9.97 -9.99 -2.71
CA TYR A 145 -8.93 -10.76 -2.03
C TYR A 145 -9.52 -11.60 -0.91
N THR A 146 -10.36 -11.02 -0.04
CA THR A 146 -10.97 -11.77 1.07
C THR A 146 -11.94 -12.83 0.56
N ARG A 147 -12.75 -12.52 -0.45
CA ARG A 147 -13.61 -13.53 -1.10
C ARG A 147 -12.82 -14.67 -1.72
N THR A 148 -11.70 -14.36 -2.37
CA THR A 148 -10.86 -15.37 -3.00
C THR A 148 -10.14 -16.23 -1.96
N ILE A 149 -9.53 -15.65 -0.93
CA ILE A 149 -8.78 -16.41 0.08
C ILE A 149 -9.71 -17.26 0.97
N LEU A 150 -10.93 -16.79 1.21
CA LEU A 150 -11.98 -17.55 1.92
C LEU A 150 -12.73 -18.54 1.01
N ASN A 151 -12.31 -18.66 -0.26
CA ASN A 151 -12.89 -19.56 -1.24
C ASN A 151 -14.40 -19.31 -1.54
N LEU A 152 -14.90 -18.10 -1.26
CA LEU A 152 -16.29 -17.72 -1.48
C LEU A 152 -16.67 -17.60 -2.96
N ASN A 153 -15.68 -17.62 -3.85
CA ASN A 153 -15.88 -17.65 -5.30
C ASN A 153 -16.59 -18.94 -5.77
N TYR A 154 -16.58 -20.01 -4.98
CA TYR A 154 -17.26 -21.28 -5.29
C TYR A 154 -18.68 -21.35 -4.72
N THR A 155 -19.12 -20.33 -3.98
CA THR A 155 -20.46 -20.24 -3.39
C THR A 155 -21.23 -19.10 -4.08
N PRO A 156 -21.87 -19.35 -5.24
CA PRO A 156 -22.56 -18.31 -6.01
C PRO A 156 -23.71 -17.65 -5.23
N ASP A 157 -24.28 -18.37 -4.25
CA ASP A 157 -25.37 -17.86 -3.40
C ASP A 157 -24.87 -16.89 -2.31
N SER A 158 -23.56 -16.76 -2.11
CA SER A 158 -22.97 -15.87 -1.12
C SER A 158 -22.55 -14.53 -1.73
N GLY A 159 -23.40 -13.52 -1.55
CA GLY A 159 -23.10 -12.11 -1.83
C GLY A 159 -22.19 -11.45 -0.80
N TRP A 160 -21.64 -12.20 0.17
CA TRP A 160 -20.90 -11.61 1.29
C TRP A 160 -19.62 -10.90 0.83
N VAL A 161 -19.50 -9.62 1.17
CA VAL A 161 -18.32 -8.81 0.90
C VAL A 161 -17.91 -8.15 2.21
N LEU A 162 -16.62 -8.11 2.51
CA LEU A 162 -16.11 -7.34 3.63
C LEU A 162 -16.27 -5.84 3.33
N ASP A 163 -17.27 -5.19 3.93
CA ASP A 163 -17.38 -3.73 3.93
C ASP A 163 -16.78 -3.16 5.23
N PRO A 164 -15.62 -2.45 5.16
CA PRO A 164 -14.99 -1.87 6.33
C PRO A 164 -15.75 -0.68 6.93
N ARG A 165 -16.87 -0.25 6.33
CA ARG A 165 -17.74 0.83 6.84
C ARG A 165 -18.90 0.30 7.69
N GLU A 166 -19.20 -0.99 7.60
CA GLU A 166 -20.26 -1.59 8.40
C GLU A 166 -19.84 -1.67 9.87
N SER A 167 -20.80 -1.45 10.76
CA SER A 167 -20.58 -1.63 12.20
C SER A 167 -20.59 -3.12 12.51
N PHE A 168 -19.45 -3.66 12.95
CA PHE A 168 -19.33 -5.06 13.39
C PHE A 168 -19.94 -5.32 14.77
N SER A 169 -20.71 -4.37 15.31
CA SER A 169 -21.41 -4.49 16.60
C SER A 169 -22.37 -5.68 16.67
N GLN A 170 -22.78 -6.25 15.53
CA GLN A 170 -23.67 -7.42 15.46
C GLN A 170 -22.93 -8.76 15.54
N ALA A 171 -21.63 -8.80 15.24
CA ALA A 171 -20.84 -10.05 15.21
C ALA A 171 -20.15 -10.36 16.55
N PHE A 172 -19.93 -9.34 17.37
CA PHE A 172 -19.31 -9.47 18.68
C PHE A 172 -20.25 -8.90 19.75
N ASP A 173 -20.99 -9.78 20.42
CA ASP A 173 -21.82 -9.39 21.56
C ASP A 173 -20.94 -8.73 22.62
N LYS A 174 -21.17 -7.43 22.86
CA LYS A 174 -20.61 -6.62 23.96
C LYS A 174 -19.12 -6.24 23.88
N VAL A 175 -18.55 -6.11 22.68
CA VAL A 175 -17.24 -5.45 22.54
C VAL A 175 -17.44 -4.04 21.99
N ASP A 176 -17.26 -3.04 22.84
CA ASP A 176 -17.19 -1.64 22.41
C ASP A 176 -15.82 -1.42 21.78
N PHE A 177 -15.73 -1.55 20.46
CA PHE A 177 -14.50 -1.29 19.74
C PHE A 177 -14.22 0.21 19.78
N SER A 178 -13.09 0.59 20.38
CA SER A 178 -12.66 1.98 20.37
C SER A 178 -12.42 2.43 18.93
N VAL A 179 -13.30 3.28 18.40
CA VAL A 179 -13.16 3.82 17.04
C VAL A 179 -12.18 5.00 17.09
N SER A 180 -11.30 5.10 16.10
CA SER A 180 -10.35 6.23 15.95
C SER A 180 -9.24 6.34 17.02
N THR A 181 -8.90 5.26 17.72
CA THR A 181 -7.77 5.24 18.68
C THR A 181 -6.40 4.98 18.03
N GLY A 182 -6.39 4.79 16.70
CA GLY A 182 -5.20 4.42 15.93
C GLY A 182 -5.07 2.91 15.77
N ASN A 183 -4.26 2.48 14.80
CA ASN A 183 -3.97 1.08 14.54
C ASN A 183 -2.52 0.75 14.90
N GLN A 184 -2.32 -0.41 15.52
CA GLN A 184 -1.02 -1.06 15.71
C GLN A 184 -1.22 -2.54 15.43
N VAL A 185 -0.39 -3.08 14.56
CA VAL A 185 -0.47 -4.48 14.17
C VAL A 185 0.17 -5.35 15.26
N SER A 186 -0.54 -6.41 15.68
CA SER A 186 -0.07 -7.30 16.73
C SER A 186 0.94 -8.34 16.23
N VAL A 187 1.72 -8.92 17.15
CA VAL A 187 2.67 -9.99 16.85
C VAL A 187 1.94 -11.25 16.38
N GLU A 188 0.79 -11.56 16.97
CA GLU A 188 -0.05 -12.69 16.59
C GLU A 188 -0.52 -12.54 15.14
N PHE A 189 -0.91 -11.33 14.73
CA PHE A 189 -1.30 -11.06 13.35
C PHE A 189 -0.14 -11.31 12.38
N ASN A 190 1.09 -10.93 12.76
CA ASN A 190 2.29 -11.25 11.97
C ASN A 190 2.52 -12.76 11.85
N LEU A 191 2.38 -13.50 12.95
CA LEU A 191 2.63 -14.95 12.98
C LEU A 191 1.66 -15.73 12.09
N ILE A 192 0.36 -15.41 12.13
CA ILE A 192 -0.64 -16.11 11.31
C ILE A 192 -0.52 -15.77 9.82
N TYR A 193 0.05 -14.62 9.47
CA TYR A 193 0.22 -14.19 8.08
C TYR A 193 1.46 -14.76 7.39
N ARG A 194 2.21 -15.68 8.03
CA ARG A 194 3.38 -16.36 7.45
C ARG A 194 3.00 -17.45 6.45
N GLY A 195 2.34 -17.07 5.36
CA GLY A 195 1.86 -17.98 4.31
C GLY A 195 2.91 -18.47 3.30
N HIS A 196 4.14 -18.75 3.73
CA HIS A 196 5.24 -19.15 2.82
C HIS A 196 5.00 -20.50 2.13
N SER A 197 4.13 -21.36 2.65
CA SER A 197 3.71 -22.61 2.01
C SER A 197 2.98 -22.40 0.69
N ASN A 198 2.54 -21.17 0.40
CA ASN A 198 1.77 -20.84 -0.81
C ASN A 198 2.66 -20.41 -1.99
N VAL A 199 3.98 -20.50 -1.85
CA VAL A 199 4.93 -20.22 -2.93
C VAL A 199 4.79 -21.31 -4.00
N SER A 200 4.72 -20.90 -5.27
CA SER A 200 4.62 -21.85 -6.38
C SER A 200 5.96 -22.54 -6.63
N ALA A 201 5.95 -23.78 -7.15
CA ALA A 201 7.18 -24.48 -7.52
C ALA A 201 8.06 -23.71 -8.52
N LYS A 202 7.45 -22.85 -9.36
CA LYS A 202 8.17 -21.97 -10.27
C LYS A 202 8.91 -20.85 -9.52
N ASP A 203 8.23 -20.21 -8.57
CA ASP A 203 8.79 -19.13 -7.76
C ASP A 203 9.85 -19.67 -6.78
N GLU A 204 9.66 -20.87 -6.26
CA GLU A 204 10.65 -21.60 -5.46
C GLU A 204 11.92 -21.85 -6.27
N LYS A 205 11.79 -22.44 -7.47
CA LYS A 205 12.94 -22.66 -8.36
C LYS A 205 13.67 -21.36 -8.68
N TRP A 206 12.93 -20.29 -9.00
CA TRP A 206 13.53 -18.99 -9.27
C TRP A 206 14.33 -18.47 -8.07
N SER A 207 13.83 -18.67 -6.85
CA SER A 207 14.51 -18.25 -5.63
C SER A 207 15.77 -19.08 -5.38
N GLN A 208 15.72 -20.39 -5.63
CA GLN A 208 16.89 -21.29 -5.56
C GLN A 208 17.96 -20.97 -6.60
N ASP A 209 17.58 -20.47 -7.78
CA ASP A 209 18.53 -20.08 -8.83
C ASP A 209 19.21 -18.73 -8.52
N LEU A 210 18.59 -17.88 -7.68
CA LEU A 210 19.09 -16.54 -7.33
C LEU A 210 20.10 -16.54 -6.16
N PHE A 211 19.92 -17.44 -5.19
CA PHE A 211 20.70 -17.54 -3.96
C PHE A 211 21.60 -18.78 -3.94
#